data_AF-A0A7K4HD77-F1
#
_entry.id   AF-A0A7K4HD77-F1
#
_cell.length_a   1.000
_cell.length_b   1.000
_cell.length_c   1.000
_cell.angle_alpha   90.00
_cell.angle_beta   90.00
_cell.angle_gamma   90.00
#
_symmetry.space_group_name_H-M   'P 1'
#
loop_
_entity.id
_entity.type
_entity.pdbx_description
1 polymer ?
#
loop_
_entity_poly.entity_id
_entity_poly.type
_entity_poly.pdbx_seq_one_letter_code
_entity_poly.pdbx_strand_id
1 'polypeptide(L)'
;MTLLTNEKEWEASNNKLTQKHKLEMKYKKKSLWRVIAKNEIRVRTSSFRNHRAVFFVILYSLLFLWAFVFAPFLFDMFMPTLAAQFSDIFKPAVAILIESFLMTLFLILVMYPLNNVYREMEVGFKESLLATPVKPNDIFLGEFLGKAPIYTMAVLILAPIIVGMINPLIDLTLVQYIVIYACVFGVVYFANLVGTVIASWFEHKISKSEKARDLGKALIWIFTILMIVIMYAVMFFLNELLANPELKNWLAIYPSLWFSNIILYSIDPVLLDTFVLNIWINLLLAISVPLIILYISYKKALSFYTLEGGIEKSSATIIEHENLFYKIVRKGTGRTWAGLVVMQLKRFLRKKANYARIVYVVGLVGFMTWFISSMTVDTFGRVFATTILIAIGGGVGSIMLGHLGFVDSKDLIWVYKRSPRGIKGLVYSYLFAMFILNIFIAASISIIFNIFAHLDIFSTVIFFIEFLIFSQIVMCQAMGIECISPAYGEKDSNMKTNAMISMVLLQPLLFIPIMALIFIDIDSLVLKVLVIHGIIFLYNFATSIPLLIYGMKKLNKIE
;
A
#
# COMPACT_ATOMS: atom_id res chain seq x y z
N MET A 1 -6.55 -58.69 -53.14
CA MET A 1 -5.67 -58.55 -51.96
C MET A 1 -5.45 -57.09 -51.52
N THR A 2 -5.98 -56.08 -52.23
CA THR A 2 -5.75 -54.64 -52.00
C THR A 2 -6.87 -53.90 -51.26
N LEU A 3 -8.00 -54.56 -50.95
CA LEU A 3 -9.11 -53.96 -50.19
C LEU A 3 -8.95 -54.10 -48.67
N LEU A 4 -8.24 -55.13 -48.19
CA LEU A 4 -8.05 -55.39 -46.76
C LEU A 4 -6.99 -54.49 -46.08
N THR A 5 -6.20 -53.75 -46.85
CA THR A 5 -5.19 -52.82 -46.32
C THR A 5 -5.78 -51.45 -45.98
N ASN A 6 -6.80 -50.98 -46.72
CA ASN A 6 -7.42 -49.68 -46.47
C ASN A 6 -8.33 -49.66 -45.23
N GLU A 7 -9.02 -50.76 -44.91
CA GLU A 7 -9.82 -50.84 -43.67
C GLU A 7 -8.95 -50.78 -42.42
N LYS A 8 -7.79 -51.43 -42.41
CA LYS A 8 -6.87 -51.42 -41.26
C LYS A 8 -6.24 -50.05 -41.03
N GLU A 9 -5.92 -49.29 -42.09
CA GLU A 9 -5.42 -47.92 -41.93
C GLU A 9 -6.49 -46.94 -41.46
N TRP A 10 -7.75 -47.14 -41.89
CA TRP A 10 -8.88 -46.33 -41.45
C TRP A 10 -9.23 -46.56 -39.98
N GLU A 11 -9.22 -47.81 -39.52
CA GLU A 11 -9.40 -48.16 -38.10
C GLU A 11 -8.24 -47.64 -37.22
N ALA A 12 -6.99 -47.70 -37.68
CA ALA A 12 -5.85 -47.17 -36.94
C ALA A 12 -5.87 -45.63 -36.82
N SER A 13 -6.35 -44.94 -37.85
CA SER A 13 -6.55 -43.48 -37.85
C SER A 13 -7.68 -43.06 -36.88
N ASN A 14 -8.82 -43.76 -36.92
CA ASN A 14 -9.94 -43.50 -36.02
C ASN A 14 -9.60 -43.81 -34.55
N ASN A 15 -8.79 -44.84 -34.28
CA ASN A 15 -8.32 -45.14 -32.92
C ASN A 15 -7.35 -44.07 -32.38
N LYS A 16 -6.50 -43.49 -33.24
CA LYS A 16 -5.65 -42.34 -32.87
C LYS A 16 -6.46 -41.08 -32.61
N LEU A 17 -7.48 -40.80 -33.42
CA LEU A 17 -8.40 -39.67 -33.22
C LEU A 17 -9.22 -39.83 -31.93
N THR A 18 -9.77 -41.02 -31.65
CA THR A 18 -10.50 -41.27 -30.41
C THR A 18 -9.58 -41.33 -29.18
N GLN A 19 -8.34 -41.83 -29.28
CA GLN A 19 -7.36 -41.72 -28.19
C GLN A 19 -6.95 -40.27 -27.94
N LYS A 20 -6.71 -39.49 -28.99
CA LYS A 20 -6.41 -38.05 -28.89
C LYS A 20 -7.58 -37.30 -28.26
N HIS A 21 -8.81 -37.60 -28.68
CA HIS A 21 -10.01 -36.98 -28.13
C HIS A 21 -10.31 -37.42 -26.68
N LYS A 22 -10.05 -38.69 -26.33
CA LYS A 22 -10.09 -39.18 -24.93
C LYS A 22 -9.00 -38.54 -24.07
N LEU A 23 -7.79 -38.33 -24.59
CA LEU A 23 -6.70 -37.61 -23.90
C LEU A 23 -7.06 -36.14 -23.71
N GLU A 24 -7.57 -35.46 -24.74
CA GLU A 24 -8.07 -34.08 -24.64
C GLU A 24 -9.21 -33.96 -23.63
N MET A 25 -10.17 -34.91 -23.61
CA MET A 25 -11.25 -34.98 -22.62
C MET A 25 -10.73 -35.28 -21.20
N LYS A 26 -9.69 -36.10 -21.07
CA LYS A 26 -9.04 -36.44 -19.78
C LYS A 26 -8.22 -35.26 -19.25
N TYR A 27 -7.58 -34.49 -20.12
CA TYR A 27 -6.94 -33.20 -19.80
C TYR A 27 -7.98 -32.13 -19.45
N LYS A 28 -9.14 -32.10 -20.13
CA LYS A 28 -10.28 -31.21 -19.81
C LYS A 28 -10.86 -31.43 -18.40
N LYS A 29 -10.59 -32.59 -17.78
CA LYS A 29 -11.16 -33.00 -16.48
C LYS A 29 -10.21 -32.83 -15.29
N LYS A 30 -8.89 -32.70 -15.51
CA LYS A 30 -7.93 -32.48 -14.40
C LYS A 30 -7.88 -31.01 -14.06
N SER A 31 -8.19 -30.68 -12.80
CA SER A 31 -8.08 -29.34 -12.27
C SER A 31 -6.62 -28.87 -12.30
N LEU A 32 -6.33 -27.77 -13.01
CA LEU A 32 -4.96 -27.31 -13.27
C LEU A 32 -4.41 -26.37 -12.18
N TRP A 33 -5.21 -26.03 -11.18
CA TRP A 33 -4.83 -25.08 -10.11
C TRP A 33 -3.51 -25.42 -9.42
N ARG A 34 -3.18 -26.71 -9.23
CA ARG A 34 -1.91 -27.14 -8.60
C ARG A 34 -0.69 -26.75 -9.42
N VAL A 35 -0.79 -26.84 -10.75
CA VAL A 35 0.31 -26.49 -11.66
C VAL A 35 0.51 -24.98 -11.65
N ILE A 36 -0.59 -24.22 -11.64
CA ILE A 36 -0.58 -22.75 -11.58
C ILE A 36 0.03 -22.29 -10.26
N ALA A 37 -0.41 -22.85 -9.12
CA ALA A 37 0.17 -22.54 -7.81
C ALA A 37 1.68 -22.80 -7.75
N LYS A 38 2.13 -23.93 -8.31
CA LYS A 38 3.57 -24.24 -8.40
C LYS A 38 4.33 -23.25 -9.27
N ASN A 39 3.74 -22.78 -10.36
CA ASN A 39 4.35 -21.79 -11.24
C ASN A 39 4.41 -20.41 -10.58
N GLU A 40 3.36 -19.98 -9.88
CA GLU A 40 3.34 -18.72 -9.13
C GLU A 40 4.47 -18.67 -8.10
N ILE A 41 4.67 -19.75 -7.35
CA ILE A 41 5.80 -19.87 -6.40
C ILE A 41 7.14 -19.73 -7.12
N ARG A 42 7.30 -20.36 -8.30
CA ARG A 42 8.54 -20.31 -9.09
C ARG A 42 8.84 -18.91 -9.63
N VAL A 43 7.81 -18.16 -10.05
CA VAL A 43 7.95 -16.79 -10.55
C VAL A 43 8.40 -15.87 -9.43
N ARG A 44 7.78 -15.96 -8.24
CA ARG A 44 8.16 -15.14 -7.08
C ARG A 44 9.55 -15.45 -6.55
N THR A 45 9.99 -16.69 -6.68
CA THR A 45 11.33 -17.15 -6.29
C THR A 45 12.29 -17.27 -7.48
N SER A 46 12.06 -16.48 -8.54
CA SER A 46 12.90 -16.48 -9.74
C SER A 46 14.34 -16.03 -9.43
N SER A 47 14.53 -15.04 -8.55
CA SER A 47 15.85 -14.58 -8.09
C SER A 47 16.69 -15.69 -7.46
N PHE A 48 16.04 -16.64 -6.76
CA PHE A 48 16.69 -17.75 -6.06
C PHE A 48 16.54 -19.09 -6.79
N ARG A 49 16.44 -19.09 -8.12
CA ARG A 49 16.05 -20.26 -8.94
C ARG A 49 16.75 -21.58 -8.56
N ASN A 50 18.06 -21.53 -8.31
CA ASN A 50 18.89 -22.72 -8.04
C ASN A 50 18.85 -23.17 -6.58
N HIS A 51 18.47 -22.28 -5.65
CA HIS A 51 18.52 -22.53 -4.21
C HIS A 51 17.15 -22.33 -3.54
N ARG A 52 16.04 -22.44 -4.27
CA ARG A 52 14.70 -22.17 -3.75
C ARG A 52 14.36 -22.93 -2.46
N ALA A 53 14.67 -24.23 -2.42
CA ALA A 53 14.41 -25.05 -1.24
C ALA A 53 15.23 -24.57 -0.03
N VAL A 54 16.53 -24.35 -0.23
CA VAL A 54 17.43 -23.83 0.80
C VAL A 54 16.99 -22.44 1.28
N PHE A 55 16.58 -21.56 0.37
CA PHE A 55 16.03 -20.23 0.69
C PHE A 55 14.81 -20.33 1.60
N PHE A 56 13.83 -21.19 1.29
CA PHE A 56 12.67 -21.39 2.15
C PHE A 56 13.04 -21.99 3.51
N VAL A 57 13.95 -22.99 3.55
CA VAL A 57 14.40 -23.59 4.80
C VAL A 57 15.04 -22.53 5.70
N ILE A 58 16.00 -21.76 5.18
CA ILE A 58 16.67 -20.69 5.96
C ILE A 58 15.65 -19.65 6.43
N LEU A 59 14.77 -19.19 5.53
CA LEU A 59 13.79 -18.16 5.84
C LEU A 59 12.80 -18.62 6.92
N TYR A 60 12.23 -19.83 6.79
CA TYR A 60 11.33 -20.36 7.81
C TYR A 60 12.07 -20.63 9.12
N SER A 61 13.29 -21.15 9.11
CA SER A 61 14.08 -21.33 10.34
C SER A 61 14.30 -20.00 11.07
N LEU A 62 14.63 -18.92 10.35
CA LEU A 62 14.76 -17.58 10.94
C LEU A 62 13.42 -17.08 11.50
N LEU A 63 12.30 -17.32 10.80
CA LEU A 63 10.97 -16.94 11.28
C LEU A 63 10.51 -17.76 12.49
N PHE A 64 10.86 -19.04 12.56
CA PHE A 64 10.62 -19.88 13.74
C PHE A 64 11.43 -19.37 14.94
N LEU A 65 12.71 -19.01 14.71
CA LEU A 65 13.55 -18.44 15.75
C LEU A 65 13.00 -17.07 16.21
N TRP A 66 12.55 -16.22 15.29
CA TRP A 66 11.79 -15.01 15.62
C TRP A 66 10.58 -15.31 16.50
N ALA A 67 9.75 -16.26 16.07
CA ALA A 67 8.46 -16.54 16.68
C ALA A 67 8.55 -17.11 18.10
N PHE A 68 9.52 -17.99 18.35
CA PHE A 68 9.61 -18.73 19.61
C PHE A 68 10.71 -18.24 20.55
N VAL A 69 11.67 -17.46 20.05
CA VAL A 69 12.81 -16.98 20.87
C VAL A 69 12.84 -15.47 20.94
N PHE A 70 13.00 -14.79 19.80
CA PHE A 70 13.23 -13.34 19.83
C PHE A 70 12.01 -12.53 20.24
N ALA A 71 10.83 -12.84 19.69
CA ALA A 71 9.62 -12.09 20.01
C ALA A 71 9.25 -12.23 21.50
N PRO A 72 9.14 -13.44 22.10
CA PRO A 72 8.91 -13.57 23.54
C PRO A 72 9.93 -12.80 24.37
N PHE A 73 11.23 -12.96 24.10
CA PHE A 73 12.29 -12.26 24.83
C PHE A 73 12.18 -10.73 24.72
N LEU A 74 11.83 -10.22 23.53
CA LEU A 74 11.64 -8.79 23.30
C LEU A 74 10.50 -8.25 24.16
N PHE A 75 9.36 -8.95 24.22
CA PHE A 75 8.19 -8.50 24.99
C PHE A 75 8.37 -8.71 26.50
N ASP A 76 9.04 -9.78 26.95
CA ASP A 76 9.38 -10.00 28.36
C ASP A 76 10.22 -8.85 28.94
N MET A 77 11.02 -8.18 28.11
CA MET A 77 11.87 -7.06 28.54
C MET A 77 11.08 -5.81 28.99
N PHE A 78 9.89 -5.56 28.45
CA PHE A 78 9.16 -4.31 28.71
C PHE A 78 7.66 -4.46 29.01
N MET A 79 7.04 -5.60 28.69
CA MET A 79 5.62 -5.81 29.02
C MET A 79 5.34 -5.84 30.52
N PRO A 80 6.17 -6.44 31.39
CA PRO A 80 5.93 -6.41 32.84
C PRO A 80 5.93 -4.99 33.41
N THR A 81 6.82 -4.12 32.91
CA THR A 81 6.87 -2.73 33.37
C THR A 81 5.66 -1.93 32.91
N LEU A 82 5.18 -2.14 31.68
CA LEU A 82 3.92 -1.56 31.20
C LEU A 82 2.71 -2.08 31.99
N ALA A 83 2.64 -3.38 32.25
CA ALA A 83 1.54 -3.99 32.99
C ALA A 83 1.45 -3.45 34.43
N ALA A 84 2.58 -3.28 35.10
CA ALA A 84 2.64 -2.68 36.42
C ALA A 84 2.15 -1.22 36.43
N GLN A 85 2.49 -0.43 35.41
CA GLN A 85 2.07 0.97 35.29
C GLN A 85 0.56 1.15 35.02
N PHE A 86 -0.09 0.20 34.35
CA PHE A 86 -1.48 0.33 33.89
C PHE A 86 -2.46 -0.68 34.51
N SER A 87 -2.08 -1.35 35.60
CA SER A 87 -2.76 -2.53 36.17
C SER A 87 -4.30 -2.46 36.24
N ASP A 88 -4.88 -1.32 36.64
CA ASP A 88 -6.34 -1.16 36.81
C ASP A 88 -7.14 -1.13 35.50
N ILE A 89 -6.54 -0.65 34.40
CA ILE A 89 -7.20 -0.50 33.08
C ILE A 89 -6.71 -1.57 32.09
N PHE A 90 -5.74 -2.35 32.52
CA PHE A 90 -4.93 -3.17 31.62
C PHE A 90 -5.72 -4.28 30.94
N LYS A 91 -6.61 -5.00 31.65
CA LYS A 91 -7.41 -6.09 31.06
C LYS A 91 -8.34 -5.60 29.93
N PRO A 92 -9.21 -4.58 30.14
CA PRO A 92 -9.99 -3.98 29.05
C PRO A 92 -9.12 -3.40 27.92
N ALA A 93 -7.97 -2.79 28.27
CA ALA A 93 -7.07 -2.21 27.28
C ALA A 93 -6.43 -3.27 26.38
N VAL A 94 -5.96 -4.39 26.93
CA VAL A 94 -5.39 -5.50 26.16
C VAL A 94 -6.44 -6.10 25.22
N ALA A 95 -7.68 -6.27 25.69
CA ALA A 95 -8.74 -6.82 24.86
C ALA A 95 -8.98 -5.97 23.59
N ILE A 96 -9.05 -4.66 23.79
CA ILE A 96 -9.29 -3.70 22.72
C ILE A 96 -8.06 -3.47 21.85
N LEU A 97 -6.86 -3.63 22.40
CA LEU A 97 -5.63 -3.65 21.63
C LEU A 97 -5.63 -4.84 20.66
N ILE A 98 -6.00 -6.04 21.12
CA ILE A 98 -6.10 -7.23 20.26
C ILE A 98 -7.14 -7.02 19.16
N GLU A 99 -8.32 -6.51 19.50
CA GLU A 99 -9.38 -6.18 18.54
C GLU A 99 -8.90 -5.17 17.48
N SER A 100 -8.41 -4.01 17.92
CA SER A 100 -7.94 -2.94 17.03
C SER A 100 -6.74 -3.36 16.19
N PHE A 101 -5.82 -4.15 16.75
CA PHE A 101 -4.69 -4.73 16.03
C PHE A 101 -5.16 -5.68 14.93
N LEU A 102 -6.07 -6.61 15.23
CA LEU A 102 -6.59 -7.55 14.24
C LEU A 102 -7.46 -6.86 13.18
N MET A 103 -8.22 -5.83 13.54
CA MET A 103 -8.97 -5.00 12.58
C MET A 103 -8.03 -4.28 11.62
N THR A 104 -7.02 -3.61 12.16
CA THR A 104 -5.99 -2.92 11.38
C THR A 104 -5.25 -3.89 10.47
N LEU A 105 -4.85 -5.05 11.01
CA LEU A 105 -4.18 -6.09 10.27
C LEU A 105 -5.05 -6.61 9.11
N PHE A 106 -6.33 -6.85 9.35
CA PHE A 106 -7.27 -7.31 8.32
C PHE A 106 -7.33 -6.31 7.15
N LEU A 107 -7.44 -5.00 7.43
CA LEU A 107 -7.44 -3.96 6.38
C LEU A 107 -6.14 -3.94 5.59
N ILE A 108 -4.99 -3.97 6.27
CA ILE A 108 -3.67 -3.95 5.61
C ILE A 108 -3.52 -5.16 4.68
N LEU A 109 -3.98 -6.33 5.11
CA LEU A 109 -3.92 -7.56 4.31
C LEU A 109 -4.92 -7.58 3.15
N VAL A 110 -6.11 -6.99 3.30
CA VAL A 110 -7.04 -6.76 2.18
C VAL A 110 -6.43 -5.81 1.15
N MET A 111 -5.70 -4.79 1.60
CA MET A 111 -5.03 -3.82 0.73
C MET A 111 -3.89 -4.43 -0.07
N TYR A 112 -3.22 -5.48 0.42
CA TYR A 112 -2.07 -6.06 -0.27
C TYR A 112 -2.41 -6.60 -1.68
N PRO A 113 -3.44 -7.43 -1.90
CA PRO A 113 -3.87 -7.83 -3.24
C PRO A 113 -4.38 -6.67 -4.09
N LEU A 114 -5.12 -5.71 -3.50
CA LEU A 114 -5.61 -4.53 -4.21
C LEU A 114 -4.47 -3.68 -4.76
N ASN A 115 -3.40 -3.55 -3.98
CA ASN A 115 -2.21 -2.84 -4.41
C ASN A 115 -1.51 -3.54 -5.59
N ASN A 116 -1.69 -4.86 -5.75
CA ASN A 116 -1.17 -5.58 -6.91
C ASN A 116 -1.98 -5.32 -8.19
N VAL A 117 -3.25 -4.91 -8.10
CA VAL A 117 -4.04 -4.47 -9.29
C VAL A 117 -3.43 -3.22 -9.93
N TYR A 118 -2.69 -2.40 -9.17
CA TYR A 118 -1.93 -1.28 -9.73
C TYR A 118 -0.84 -1.74 -10.72
N ARG A 119 -0.42 -3.01 -10.67
CA ARG A 119 0.55 -3.54 -11.63
C ARG A 119 -0.20 -3.90 -12.92
N GLU A 120 0.11 -3.23 -14.04
CA GLU A 120 -0.33 -3.68 -15.36
C GLU A 120 0.24 -5.06 -15.47
N MET A 121 -0.63 -6.02 -15.70
CA MET A 121 -0.18 -7.37 -15.89
C MET A 121 0.74 -7.41 -17.09
N GLU A 122 1.87 -8.09 -16.91
CA GLU A 122 2.73 -8.51 -17.99
C GLU A 122 1.83 -9.20 -19.02
N VAL A 123 1.61 -8.50 -20.13
CA VAL A 123 0.77 -8.94 -21.24
C VAL A 123 1.16 -10.36 -21.67
N GLY A 124 2.45 -10.69 -21.59
CA GLY A 124 2.97 -12.03 -21.87
C GLY A 124 2.49 -13.17 -20.94
N PHE A 125 2.16 -12.90 -19.66
CA PHE A 125 1.61 -13.95 -18.78
C PHE A 125 0.17 -14.28 -19.14
N LYS A 126 -0.66 -13.26 -19.43
CA LYS A 126 -2.04 -13.44 -19.89
C LYS A 126 -2.13 -14.04 -21.28
N GLU A 127 -1.23 -13.67 -22.19
CA GLU A 127 -1.15 -14.28 -23.53
C GLU A 127 -0.76 -15.76 -23.48
N SER A 128 0.18 -16.12 -22.61
CA SER A 128 0.55 -17.53 -22.36
C SER A 128 -0.59 -18.33 -21.72
N LEU A 129 -1.37 -17.68 -20.84
CA LEU A 129 -2.58 -18.26 -20.24
C LEU A 129 -3.73 -18.41 -21.24
N LEU A 130 -3.90 -17.47 -22.16
CA LEU A 130 -4.88 -17.56 -23.27
C LEU A 130 -4.55 -18.70 -24.23
N ALA A 131 -3.27 -19.01 -24.42
CA ALA A 131 -2.83 -20.11 -25.29
C ALA A 131 -3.05 -21.51 -24.67
N THR A 132 -3.40 -21.60 -23.37
CA THR A 132 -3.64 -22.87 -22.68
C THR A 132 -5.12 -23.00 -22.28
N PRO A 133 -5.75 -24.19 -22.40
CA PRO A 133 -7.16 -24.37 -22.07
C PRO A 133 -7.37 -24.43 -20.54
N VAL A 134 -7.21 -23.29 -19.86
CA VAL A 134 -7.31 -23.17 -18.41
C VAL A 134 -8.60 -22.42 -18.03
N LYS A 135 -9.36 -22.98 -17.09
CA LYS A 135 -10.58 -22.34 -16.57
C LYS A 135 -10.22 -21.21 -15.60
N PRO A 136 -10.90 -20.04 -15.64
CA PRO A 136 -10.70 -18.95 -14.68
C PRO A 136 -10.73 -19.36 -13.21
N ASN A 137 -11.59 -20.33 -12.86
CA ASN A 137 -11.73 -20.86 -11.51
C ASN A 137 -10.42 -21.51 -11.00
N ASP A 138 -9.72 -22.25 -11.87
CA ASP A 138 -8.46 -22.90 -11.54
C ASP A 138 -7.31 -21.90 -11.45
N ILE A 139 -7.37 -20.81 -12.23
CA ILE A 139 -6.39 -19.73 -12.21
C ILE A 139 -6.48 -18.96 -10.90
N PHE A 140 -7.68 -18.51 -10.54
CA PHE A 140 -7.92 -17.80 -9.29
C PHE A 140 -7.46 -18.61 -8.07
N LEU A 141 -7.88 -19.88 -7.98
CA LEU A 141 -7.49 -20.74 -6.87
C LEU A 141 -5.98 -21.04 -6.86
N GLY A 142 -5.40 -21.25 -8.05
CA GLY A 142 -3.97 -21.49 -8.22
C GLY A 142 -3.12 -20.28 -7.78
N GLU A 143 -3.48 -19.07 -8.17
CA GLU A 143 -2.80 -17.84 -7.77
C GLU A 143 -2.93 -17.57 -6.27
N PHE A 144 -4.12 -17.78 -5.70
CA PHE A 144 -4.37 -17.60 -4.27
C PHE A 144 -3.52 -18.58 -3.44
N LEU A 145 -3.58 -19.88 -3.75
CA LEU A 145 -2.81 -20.91 -3.05
C LEU A 145 -1.30 -20.82 -3.34
N GLY A 146 -0.91 -20.32 -4.52
CA GLY A 146 0.49 -20.05 -4.85
C GLY A 146 1.14 -19.00 -3.94
N LYS A 147 0.33 -18.12 -3.33
CA LYS A 147 0.79 -17.11 -2.35
C LYS A 147 0.77 -17.62 -0.90
N ALA A 148 0.27 -18.83 -0.65
CA ALA A 148 0.18 -19.42 0.70
C ALA A 148 1.50 -19.40 1.49
N PRO A 149 2.70 -19.67 0.91
CA PRO A 149 3.95 -19.57 1.66
C PRO A 149 4.18 -18.17 2.26
N ILE A 150 3.85 -17.12 1.51
CA ILE A 150 3.98 -15.73 1.96
C ILE A 150 2.97 -15.43 3.08
N TYR A 151 1.75 -15.95 2.97
CA TYR A 151 0.74 -15.82 4.02
C TYR A 151 1.20 -16.50 5.31
N THR A 152 1.78 -17.70 5.22
CA THR A 152 2.34 -18.40 6.39
C THR A 152 3.51 -17.63 7.00
N MET A 153 4.37 -16.98 6.19
CA MET A 153 5.41 -16.09 6.72
C MET A 153 4.82 -14.93 7.51
N ALA A 154 3.75 -14.29 6.99
CA ALA A 154 3.07 -13.23 7.71
C ALA A 154 2.52 -13.71 9.06
N VAL A 155 1.94 -14.91 9.12
CA VAL A 155 1.47 -15.52 10.38
C VAL A 155 2.62 -15.69 11.38
N LEU A 156 3.78 -16.20 10.93
CA LEU A 156 4.95 -16.38 11.80
C LEU A 156 5.59 -15.06 12.24
N ILE A 157 5.35 -13.96 11.54
CA ILE A 157 5.80 -12.62 11.97
C ILE A 157 4.82 -12.04 12.98
N LEU A 158 3.52 -12.18 12.75
CA LEU A 158 2.46 -11.45 13.45
C LEU A 158 1.92 -12.16 14.68
N ALA A 159 1.73 -13.49 14.65
CA ALA A 159 1.22 -14.23 15.80
C ALA A 159 2.12 -14.11 17.05
N PRO A 160 3.46 -14.15 16.94
CA PRO A 160 4.34 -13.95 18.09
C PRO A 160 4.23 -12.58 18.74
N ILE A 161 3.80 -11.56 18.01
CA ILE A 161 3.55 -10.23 18.56
C ILE A 161 2.38 -10.30 19.54
N ILE A 162 1.24 -10.88 19.11
CA ILE A 162 0.06 -11.04 19.98
C ILE A 162 0.40 -11.91 21.18
N VAL A 163 1.06 -13.05 20.95
CA VAL A 163 1.48 -13.95 22.02
C VAL A 163 2.45 -13.27 22.98
N GLY A 164 3.47 -12.59 22.48
CA GLY A 164 4.46 -11.89 23.29
C GLY A 164 3.84 -10.76 24.12
N MET A 165 2.81 -10.10 23.60
CA MET A 165 2.06 -9.10 24.37
C MET A 165 1.24 -9.71 25.51
N ILE A 166 0.72 -10.94 25.36
CA ILE A 166 -0.20 -11.55 26.32
C ILE A 166 0.52 -12.46 27.33
N ASN A 167 1.51 -13.22 26.86
CA ASN A 167 2.17 -14.26 27.64
C ASN A 167 2.77 -13.77 28.97
N PRO A 168 3.48 -12.62 29.02
CA PRO A 168 4.08 -12.12 30.26
C PRO A 168 3.07 -11.76 31.36
N LEU A 169 1.77 -11.79 31.04
CA LEU A 169 0.70 -11.26 31.88
C LEU A 169 -0.16 -12.37 32.52
N ILE A 170 -0.41 -13.43 31.76
CA ILE A 170 -1.41 -14.46 32.11
C ILE A 170 -0.79 -15.87 32.05
N ASP A 171 0.47 -15.98 31.63
CA ASP A 171 1.18 -17.25 31.41
C ASP A 171 0.37 -18.20 30.51
N LEU A 172 0.47 -17.98 29.20
CA LEU A 172 -0.37 -18.67 28.24
C LEU A 172 -0.10 -20.18 28.21
N THR A 173 -1.17 -20.97 28.24
CA THR A 173 -1.13 -22.42 28.05
C THR A 173 -0.89 -22.79 26.59
N LEU A 174 -0.35 -23.99 26.33
CA LEU A 174 -0.12 -24.50 24.98
C LEU A 174 -1.38 -24.45 24.09
N VAL A 175 -2.56 -24.68 24.66
CA VAL A 175 -3.83 -24.62 23.94
C VAL A 175 -4.12 -23.18 23.48
N GLN A 176 -3.93 -22.19 24.36
CA GLN A 176 -4.11 -20.78 24.01
C GLN A 176 -3.11 -20.33 22.93
N TYR A 177 -1.86 -20.79 22.98
CA TYR A 177 -0.90 -20.57 21.89
C TYR A 177 -1.46 -21.09 20.55
N ILE A 178 -1.94 -22.33 20.51
CA ILE A 178 -2.49 -22.93 19.28
C ILE A 178 -3.70 -22.12 18.78
N VAL A 179 -4.59 -21.71 19.68
CA VAL A 179 -5.78 -20.90 19.33
C VAL A 179 -5.37 -19.55 18.75
N ILE A 180 -4.43 -18.83 19.36
CA ILE A 180 -3.96 -17.53 18.86
C ILE A 180 -3.35 -17.69 17.45
N TYR A 181 -2.47 -18.67 17.25
CA TYR A 181 -1.87 -18.93 15.94
C TYR A 181 -2.92 -19.31 14.88
N ALA A 182 -3.90 -20.14 15.24
CA ALA A 182 -5.00 -20.52 14.35
C ALA A 182 -5.88 -19.32 13.97
N CYS A 183 -6.18 -18.44 14.92
CA CYS A 183 -6.95 -17.22 14.67
C CYS A 183 -6.20 -16.24 13.77
N VAL A 184 -4.91 -15.99 14.03
CA VAL A 184 -4.09 -15.13 13.17
C VAL A 184 -3.96 -15.73 11.76
N PHE A 185 -3.77 -17.05 11.66
CA PHE A 185 -3.83 -17.75 10.38
C PHE A 185 -5.15 -17.52 9.65
N GLY A 186 -6.28 -17.68 10.35
CA GLY A 186 -7.61 -17.43 9.81
C GLY A 186 -7.78 -16.01 9.29
N VAL A 187 -7.41 -15.00 10.10
CA VAL A 187 -7.44 -13.57 9.70
C VAL A 187 -6.59 -13.34 8.45
N VAL A 188 -5.35 -13.83 8.44
CA VAL A 188 -4.42 -13.59 7.33
C VAL A 188 -4.93 -14.19 6.02
N TYR A 189 -5.37 -15.45 6.05
CA TYR A 189 -5.89 -16.11 4.85
C TYR A 189 -7.21 -15.50 4.41
N PHE A 190 -8.09 -15.15 5.36
CA PHE A 190 -9.38 -14.59 5.02
C PHE A 190 -9.27 -13.19 4.44
N ALA A 191 -8.48 -12.31 5.05
CA ALA A 191 -8.23 -10.96 4.54
C ALA A 191 -7.64 -10.99 3.12
N ASN A 192 -6.66 -11.87 2.88
CA ASN A 192 -6.06 -12.02 1.55
C ASN A 192 -7.04 -12.62 0.53
N LEU A 193 -7.92 -13.53 0.95
CA LEU A 193 -8.96 -14.08 0.07
C LEU A 193 -9.91 -12.97 -0.37
N VAL A 194 -10.46 -12.21 0.59
CA VAL A 194 -11.35 -11.08 0.32
C VAL A 194 -10.65 -10.05 -0.57
N GLY A 195 -9.42 -9.65 -0.22
CA GLY A 195 -8.62 -8.73 -1.02
C GLY A 195 -8.39 -9.22 -2.45
N THR A 196 -8.13 -10.52 -2.66
CA THR A 196 -7.92 -11.09 -4.00
C THR A 196 -9.22 -11.09 -4.81
N VAL A 197 -10.36 -11.39 -4.19
CA VAL A 197 -11.67 -11.34 -4.87
C VAL A 197 -12.00 -9.91 -5.31
N ILE A 198 -11.85 -8.94 -4.41
CA ILE A 198 -12.12 -7.53 -4.72
C ILE A 198 -11.13 -7.05 -5.80
N ALA A 199 -9.86 -7.44 -5.69
CA ALA A 199 -8.82 -7.12 -6.67
C ALA A 199 -9.17 -7.64 -8.07
N SER A 200 -9.48 -8.94 -8.20
CA SER A 200 -9.89 -9.53 -9.48
C SER A 200 -11.15 -8.87 -10.03
N TRP A 201 -12.13 -8.57 -9.18
CA TRP A 201 -13.35 -7.88 -9.59
C TRP A 201 -13.08 -6.47 -10.15
N PHE A 202 -12.24 -5.69 -9.48
CA PHE A 202 -11.80 -4.39 -9.99
C PHE A 202 -11.10 -4.55 -11.32
N GLU A 203 -10.14 -5.46 -11.40
CA GLU A 203 -9.37 -5.70 -12.61
C GLU A 203 -10.26 -6.08 -13.81
N HIS A 204 -11.28 -6.91 -13.58
CA HIS A 204 -12.27 -7.26 -14.58
C HIS A 204 -13.08 -6.05 -15.08
N LYS A 205 -13.41 -5.11 -14.19
CA LYS A 205 -14.10 -3.87 -14.59
C LYS A 205 -13.17 -2.90 -15.33
N ILE A 206 -11.92 -2.80 -14.88
CA ILE A 206 -10.88 -1.89 -15.40
C ILE A 206 -10.43 -2.31 -16.80
N SER A 207 -10.32 -3.61 -17.06
CA SER A 207 -9.82 -4.16 -18.33
C SER A 207 -10.74 -3.92 -19.54
N LYS A 208 -11.98 -3.49 -19.35
CA LYS A 208 -12.97 -3.32 -20.44
C LYS A 208 -12.75 -2.08 -21.33
N SER A 209 -12.00 -1.06 -20.88
CA SER A 209 -11.80 0.19 -21.63
C SER A 209 -10.60 0.98 -21.11
N GLU A 210 -9.88 1.72 -21.97
CA GLU A 210 -8.79 2.60 -21.55
C GLU A 210 -9.25 3.71 -20.58
N LYS A 211 -10.43 4.31 -20.82
CA LYS A 211 -11.02 5.29 -19.90
C LYS A 211 -11.40 4.64 -18.57
N ALA A 212 -11.85 3.37 -18.59
CA ALA A 212 -12.13 2.59 -17.40
C ALA A 212 -10.83 2.21 -16.66
N ARG A 213 -9.71 2.04 -17.38
CA ARG A 213 -8.39 1.79 -16.79
C ARG A 213 -7.92 2.97 -15.95
N ASP A 214 -7.99 4.17 -16.50
CA ASP A 214 -7.61 5.40 -15.79
C ASP A 214 -8.54 5.73 -14.63
N LEU A 215 -9.85 5.54 -14.80
CA LEU A 215 -10.83 5.67 -13.72
C LEU A 215 -10.64 4.61 -12.63
N GLY A 216 -10.29 3.38 -13.03
CA GLY A 216 -9.96 2.29 -12.14
C GLY A 216 -8.79 2.63 -11.22
N LYS A 217 -7.68 3.09 -11.81
CA LYS A 217 -6.52 3.57 -11.04
C LYS A 217 -6.93 4.65 -10.02
N ALA A 218 -7.82 5.58 -10.40
CA ALA A 218 -8.32 6.61 -9.51
C ALA A 218 -9.22 6.07 -8.37
N LEU A 219 -10.11 5.12 -8.68
CA LEU A 219 -11.04 4.53 -7.71
C LEU A 219 -10.27 3.75 -6.63
N ILE A 220 -9.20 3.05 -7.00
CA ILE A 220 -8.38 2.32 -6.01
C ILE A 220 -7.70 3.31 -5.04
N TRP A 221 -7.25 4.49 -5.49
CA TRP A 221 -6.71 5.50 -4.58
C TRP A 221 -7.75 5.97 -3.57
N ILE A 222 -8.98 6.24 -4.03
CA ILE A 222 -10.11 6.60 -3.14
C ILE A 222 -10.38 5.47 -2.15
N PHE A 223 -10.36 4.22 -2.61
CA PHE A 223 -10.52 3.06 -1.74
C PHE A 223 -9.40 2.95 -0.69
N THR A 224 -8.15 3.21 -1.07
CA THR A 224 -7.02 3.26 -0.13
C THR A 224 -7.25 4.31 0.95
N ILE A 225 -7.69 5.53 0.60
CA ILE A 225 -8.01 6.58 1.59
C ILE A 225 -9.11 6.08 2.52
N LEU A 226 -10.20 5.56 1.96
CA LEU A 226 -11.33 5.06 2.74
C LEU A 226 -10.89 3.99 3.75
N MET A 227 -10.03 3.06 3.32
CA MET A 227 -9.51 2.01 4.20
C MET A 227 -8.62 2.58 5.31
N ILE A 228 -7.77 3.57 4.99
CA ILE A 228 -6.95 4.26 6.00
C ILE A 228 -7.83 5.01 7.00
N VAL A 229 -8.86 5.72 6.53
CA VAL A 229 -9.84 6.41 7.38
C VAL A 229 -10.52 5.42 8.32
N ILE A 230 -10.97 4.26 7.82
CA ILE A 230 -11.58 3.21 8.67
C ILE A 230 -10.57 2.69 9.69
N MET A 231 -9.32 2.44 9.29
CA MET A 231 -8.26 1.95 10.18
C MET A 231 -8.03 2.89 11.37
N TYR A 232 -7.90 4.19 11.11
CA TYR A 232 -7.70 5.18 12.17
C TYR A 232 -8.98 5.51 12.94
N ALA A 233 -10.15 5.47 12.30
CA ALA A 233 -11.43 5.65 12.98
C ALA A 233 -11.58 4.63 14.11
N VAL A 234 -11.22 3.36 13.86
CA VAL A 234 -11.25 2.30 14.89
C VAL A 234 -10.33 2.64 16.06
N MET A 235 -9.12 3.16 15.79
CA MET A 235 -8.19 3.58 16.85
C MET A 235 -8.69 4.81 17.62
N PHE A 236 -9.37 5.75 16.96
CA PHE A 236 -9.88 6.97 17.59
C PHE A 236 -11.10 6.68 18.47
N PHE A 237 -12.05 5.90 17.94
CA PHE A 237 -13.24 5.49 18.69
C PHE A 237 -12.93 4.46 19.77
N LEU A 238 -11.67 4.08 19.96
CA LEU A 238 -11.24 3.12 20.97
C LEU A 238 -11.68 3.53 22.39
N ASN A 239 -11.51 4.80 22.75
CA ASN A 239 -11.95 5.34 24.05
C ASN A 239 -13.48 5.39 24.16
N GLU A 240 -14.17 5.68 23.04
CA GLU A 240 -15.63 5.70 23.00
C GLU A 240 -16.22 4.29 23.09
N LEU A 241 -15.55 3.30 22.49
CA LEU A 241 -15.90 1.87 22.56
C LEU A 241 -15.63 1.28 23.96
N LEU A 242 -14.66 1.83 24.69
CA LEU A 242 -14.43 1.55 26.11
C LEU A 242 -15.56 2.09 26.97
N ALA A 243 -15.97 3.34 26.74
CA ALA A 243 -17.01 4.01 27.49
C ALA A 243 -18.42 3.46 27.19
N ASN A 244 -18.67 3.04 25.96
CA ASN A 244 -19.96 2.53 25.48
C ASN A 244 -19.81 1.13 24.85
N PRO A 245 -19.80 0.05 25.67
CA PRO A 245 -19.63 -1.31 25.19
C PRO A 245 -20.68 -1.75 24.16
N GLU A 246 -21.87 -1.15 24.19
CA GLU A 246 -22.96 -1.43 23.23
C GLU A 246 -22.56 -1.13 21.78
N LEU A 247 -21.69 -0.15 21.55
CA LEU A 247 -21.19 0.19 20.22
C LEU A 247 -20.36 -0.94 19.59
N LYS A 248 -19.76 -1.80 20.41
CA LYS A 248 -19.00 -2.97 19.94
C LYS A 248 -19.88 -3.95 19.18
N ASN A 249 -21.18 -4.02 19.47
CA ASN A 249 -22.11 -4.90 18.76
C ASN A 249 -22.30 -4.50 17.29
N TRP A 250 -22.25 -3.20 16.97
CA TRP A 250 -22.28 -2.72 15.58
C TRP A 250 -21.03 -3.11 14.82
N LEU A 251 -19.89 -3.13 15.51
CA LEU A 251 -18.63 -3.57 14.92
C LEU A 251 -18.59 -5.09 14.73
N ALA A 252 -19.41 -5.88 15.41
CA ALA A 252 -19.38 -7.35 15.37
C ALA A 252 -19.58 -7.97 13.97
N ILE A 253 -20.07 -7.20 12.99
CA ILE A 253 -20.12 -7.60 11.56
C ILE A 253 -18.71 -7.69 10.95
N TYR A 254 -17.75 -6.97 11.53
CA TYR A 254 -16.40 -6.85 11.02
C TYR A 254 -15.63 -8.17 11.17
N PRO A 255 -15.17 -8.79 10.05
CA PRO A 255 -14.56 -10.11 10.04
C PRO A 255 -13.47 -10.41 11.06
N SER A 256 -12.57 -9.45 11.32
CA SER A 256 -11.46 -9.69 12.24
C SER A 256 -11.92 -9.85 13.68
N LEU A 257 -13.09 -9.29 14.04
CA LEU A 257 -13.62 -9.38 15.39
C LEU A 257 -14.09 -10.78 15.74
N TRP A 258 -14.50 -11.57 14.75
CA TRP A 258 -14.82 -12.99 15.00
C TRP A 258 -13.61 -13.76 15.51
N PHE A 259 -12.42 -13.44 14.98
CA PHE A 259 -11.16 -14.05 15.40
C PHE A 259 -10.62 -13.45 16.69
N SER A 260 -10.71 -12.12 16.89
CA SER A 260 -10.31 -11.50 18.16
C SER A 260 -11.15 -12.04 19.30
N ASN A 261 -12.47 -12.17 19.14
CA ASN A 261 -13.35 -12.67 20.19
C ASN A 261 -13.00 -14.11 20.60
N ILE A 262 -12.58 -14.97 19.66
CA ILE A 262 -12.09 -16.32 19.98
C ILE A 262 -10.80 -16.25 20.81
N ILE A 263 -9.89 -15.34 20.47
CA ILE A 263 -8.66 -15.11 21.26
C ILE A 263 -9.03 -14.60 22.66
N LEU A 264 -9.88 -13.58 22.78
CA LEU A 264 -10.29 -13.01 24.06
C LEU A 264 -10.96 -14.06 24.95
N TYR A 265 -11.89 -14.84 24.41
CA TYR A 265 -12.52 -15.94 25.13
C TYR A 265 -11.52 -16.97 25.65
N SER A 266 -10.49 -17.27 24.84
CA SER A 266 -9.46 -18.24 25.25
C SER A 266 -8.60 -17.73 26.40
N ILE A 267 -8.47 -16.40 26.55
CA ILE A 267 -7.69 -15.76 27.61
C ILE A 267 -8.53 -15.66 28.89
N ASP A 268 -9.68 -15.01 28.80
CA ASP A 268 -10.60 -14.81 29.92
C ASP A 268 -12.04 -14.66 29.38
N PRO A 269 -12.94 -15.62 29.64
CA PRO A 269 -14.32 -15.59 29.15
C PRO A 269 -15.09 -14.33 29.53
N VAL A 270 -14.77 -13.72 30.68
CA VAL A 270 -15.46 -12.52 31.20
C VAL A 270 -15.28 -11.32 30.28
N LEU A 271 -14.21 -11.29 29.47
CA LEU A 271 -13.99 -10.23 28.47
C LEU A 271 -15.05 -10.23 27.36
N LEU A 272 -15.81 -11.33 27.19
CA LEU A 272 -16.88 -11.44 26.21
C LEU A 272 -18.29 -11.19 26.77
N ASP A 273 -18.48 -11.02 28.08
CA ASP A 273 -19.81 -10.92 28.70
C ASP A 273 -20.62 -9.69 28.23
N THR A 274 -19.97 -8.76 27.52
CA THR A 274 -20.59 -7.57 26.93
C THR A 274 -21.04 -7.73 25.47
N PHE A 275 -20.73 -8.85 24.81
CA PHE A 275 -21.01 -9.06 23.38
C PHE A 275 -22.32 -9.81 23.13
N VAL A 276 -23.11 -9.34 22.15
CA VAL A 276 -24.34 -10.03 21.71
C VAL A 276 -24.03 -11.33 20.94
N LEU A 277 -22.87 -11.40 20.26
CA LEU A 277 -22.47 -12.61 19.52
C LEU A 277 -21.79 -13.61 20.46
N ASN A 278 -22.49 -14.71 20.75
CA ASN A 278 -21.95 -15.88 21.43
C ASN A 278 -20.68 -16.40 20.72
N ILE A 279 -19.71 -16.88 21.49
CA ILE A 279 -18.47 -17.50 20.98
C ILE A 279 -18.73 -18.55 19.90
N TRP A 280 -19.79 -19.36 20.03
CA TRP A 280 -20.17 -20.36 19.03
C TRP A 280 -20.54 -19.74 17.68
N ILE A 281 -21.18 -18.56 17.70
CA ILE A 281 -21.51 -17.81 16.48
C ILE A 281 -20.23 -17.23 15.88
N ASN A 282 -19.33 -16.65 16.69
CA ASN A 282 -18.04 -16.16 16.21
C ASN A 282 -17.21 -17.27 15.57
N LEU A 283 -17.16 -18.46 16.18
CA LEU A 283 -16.48 -19.64 15.63
C LEU A 283 -17.12 -20.12 14.34
N LEU A 284 -18.46 -20.18 14.29
CA LEU A 284 -19.20 -20.53 13.08
C LEU A 284 -18.93 -19.52 11.96
N LEU A 285 -18.95 -18.21 12.23
CA LEU A 285 -18.69 -17.17 11.23
C LEU A 285 -17.24 -17.22 10.74
N ALA A 286 -16.28 -17.34 11.66
CA ALA A 286 -14.84 -17.41 11.37
C ALA A 286 -14.48 -18.59 10.46
N ILE A 287 -15.22 -19.71 10.51
CA ILE A 287 -14.97 -20.89 9.66
C ILE A 287 -15.85 -20.87 8.41
N SER A 288 -17.16 -20.67 8.57
CA SER A 288 -18.13 -20.82 7.48
C SER A 288 -18.02 -19.70 6.44
N VAL A 289 -17.82 -18.45 6.85
CA VAL A 289 -17.81 -17.31 5.93
C VAL A 289 -16.61 -17.36 4.96
N PRO A 290 -15.36 -17.59 5.41
CA PRO A 290 -14.24 -17.74 4.48
C PRO A 290 -14.42 -18.91 3.50
N LEU A 291 -14.97 -20.05 3.97
CA LEU A 291 -15.25 -21.21 3.12
C LEU A 291 -16.33 -20.92 2.08
N ILE A 292 -17.40 -20.23 2.48
CA ILE A 292 -18.48 -19.81 1.57
C ILE A 292 -17.92 -18.82 0.53
N ILE A 293 -17.12 -17.84 0.94
CA ILE A 293 -16.50 -16.88 0.01
C ILE A 293 -15.53 -17.59 -0.93
N LEU A 294 -14.74 -18.55 -0.45
CA LEU A 294 -13.85 -19.34 -1.30
C LEU A 294 -14.65 -20.14 -2.33
N TYR A 295 -15.73 -20.80 -1.90
CA TYR A 295 -16.60 -21.58 -2.77
C TYR A 295 -17.33 -20.72 -3.81
N ILE A 296 -17.91 -19.59 -3.40
CA ILE A 296 -18.58 -18.65 -4.29
C ILE A 296 -17.58 -18.09 -5.29
N SER A 297 -16.40 -17.66 -4.83
CA SER A 297 -15.35 -17.11 -5.68
C SER A 297 -14.86 -18.15 -6.68
N TYR A 298 -14.66 -19.40 -6.26
CA TYR A 298 -14.31 -20.49 -7.16
C TYR A 298 -15.39 -20.74 -8.20
N LYS A 299 -16.67 -20.82 -7.83
CA LYS A 299 -17.75 -21.07 -8.80
C LYS A 299 -18.04 -19.90 -9.73
N LYS A 300 -17.94 -18.67 -9.23
CA LYS A 300 -18.26 -17.44 -9.97
C LYS A 300 -17.05 -16.76 -10.61
N ALA A 301 -15.86 -17.37 -10.63
CA ALA A 301 -14.65 -16.73 -11.17
C ALA A 301 -14.84 -16.22 -12.60
N LEU A 302 -15.61 -16.91 -13.45
CA LEU A 302 -15.97 -16.46 -14.79
C LEU A 302 -16.63 -15.06 -14.85
N SER A 303 -17.35 -14.66 -13.80
CA SER A 303 -18.06 -13.37 -13.75
C SER A 303 -17.18 -12.18 -13.37
N PHE A 304 -16.01 -12.43 -12.78
CA PHE A 304 -15.12 -11.38 -12.26
C PHE A 304 -13.66 -11.57 -12.65
N TYR A 305 -13.36 -12.50 -13.57
CA TYR A 305 -12.01 -12.76 -14.05
C TYR A 305 -12.03 -12.75 -15.58
N THR A 306 -11.38 -11.77 -16.21
CA THR A 306 -11.29 -11.64 -17.67
C THR A 306 -9.97 -12.18 -18.20
N LEU A 307 -10.08 -13.10 -19.16
CA LEU A 307 -8.93 -13.57 -19.94
C LEU A 307 -8.67 -12.69 -21.18
N GLU A 308 -9.68 -11.98 -21.68
CA GLU A 308 -9.54 -11.14 -22.88
C GLU A 308 -8.66 -9.91 -22.61
N GLY A 309 -7.58 -9.78 -23.39
CA GLY A 309 -6.72 -8.59 -23.40
C GLY A 309 -7.53 -7.37 -23.84
N GLY A 310 -7.46 -6.29 -23.06
CA GLY A 310 -8.21 -5.07 -23.35
C GLY A 310 -7.82 -4.49 -24.71
N ILE A 311 -8.80 -4.27 -25.59
CA ILE A 311 -8.59 -3.63 -26.89
C ILE A 311 -8.27 -2.15 -26.64
N GLU A 312 -7.05 -1.72 -26.93
CA GLU A 312 -6.60 -0.33 -26.84
C GLU A 312 -7.27 0.51 -27.93
N LYS A 313 -8.41 1.14 -27.62
CA LYS A 313 -8.98 2.20 -28.46
C LYS A 313 -8.50 3.55 -27.94
N SER A 314 -7.37 4.01 -28.47
CA SER A 314 -6.84 5.35 -28.17
C SER A 314 -7.77 6.43 -28.71
N SER A 315 -8.63 7.00 -27.87
CA SER A 315 -9.43 8.16 -28.25
C SER A 315 -8.62 9.44 -27.99
N ALA A 316 -8.12 10.08 -29.04
CA ALA A 316 -7.46 11.38 -28.94
C ALA A 316 -8.51 12.50 -28.77
N THR A 317 -8.58 13.11 -27.58
CA THR A 317 -9.38 14.32 -27.36
C THR A 317 -8.54 15.56 -27.69
N ILE A 318 -8.89 16.25 -28.77
CA ILE A 318 -8.32 17.54 -29.17
C ILE A 318 -9.07 18.65 -28.40
N ILE A 319 -8.35 19.59 -27.79
CA ILE A 319 -8.92 20.75 -27.09
C ILE A 319 -8.49 22.00 -27.85
N GLU A 320 -9.45 22.78 -28.35
CA GLU A 320 -9.21 23.92 -29.25
C GLU A 320 -8.77 25.20 -28.52
N HIS A 321 -9.09 25.35 -27.23
CA HIS A 321 -8.82 26.56 -26.47
C HIS A 321 -8.00 26.32 -25.20
N GLU A 322 -7.07 27.24 -24.91
CA GLU A 322 -6.24 27.17 -23.70
C GLU A 322 -6.97 27.76 -22.49
N ASN A 323 -7.18 26.94 -21.45
CA ASN A 323 -7.83 27.34 -20.20
C ASN A 323 -7.11 28.51 -19.51
N LEU A 324 -7.88 29.35 -18.82
CA LEU A 324 -7.40 30.52 -18.06
C LEU A 324 -6.25 30.19 -17.10
N PHE A 325 -6.34 29.05 -16.40
CA PHE A 325 -5.30 28.55 -15.50
C PHE A 325 -3.92 28.51 -16.17
N TYR A 326 -3.81 27.93 -17.37
CA TYR A 326 -2.54 27.82 -18.09
C TYR A 326 -2.03 29.18 -18.58
N LYS A 327 -2.93 30.12 -18.90
CA LYS A 327 -2.54 31.50 -19.25
C LYS A 327 -1.92 32.23 -18.06
N ILE A 328 -2.48 32.06 -16.86
CA ILE A 328 -1.94 32.63 -15.61
C ILE A 328 -0.56 32.05 -15.32
N VAL A 329 -0.42 30.72 -15.35
CA VAL A 329 0.88 30.04 -15.16
C VAL A 329 1.90 30.56 -16.18
N ARG A 330 1.51 30.67 -17.45
CA ARG A 330 2.40 31.17 -18.51
C ARG A 330 2.90 32.59 -18.23
N LYS A 331 2.05 33.45 -17.68
CA LYS A 331 2.41 34.84 -17.30
C LYS A 331 3.33 34.86 -16.06
N GLY A 332 3.08 34.02 -15.07
CA GLY A 332 3.86 33.98 -13.82
C GLY A 332 5.25 33.34 -13.93
N THR A 333 5.45 32.42 -14.88
CA THR A 333 6.70 31.63 -14.99
C THR A 333 7.81 32.34 -15.80
N GLY A 334 7.47 33.46 -16.45
CA GLY A 334 8.38 34.20 -17.33
C GLY A 334 8.55 33.57 -18.72
N ARG A 335 8.89 34.41 -19.73
CA ARG A 335 8.93 34.02 -21.16
C ARG A 335 9.85 32.83 -21.46
N THR A 336 10.90 32.62 -20.66
CA THR A 336 11.90 31.59 -20.89
C THR A 336 11.39 30.19 -20.59
N TRP A 337 10.71 29.98 -19.46
CA TRP A 337 10.31 28.65 -18.97
C TRP A 337 8.83 28.33 -19.13
N ALA A 338 8.00 29.34 -19.39
CA ALA A 338 6.55 29.22 -19.37
C ALA A 338 5.98 28.14 -20.30
N GLY A 339 6.50 27.99 -21.52
CA GLY A 339 6.03 26.96 -22.45
C GLY A 339 6.27 25.54 -21.92
N LEU A 340 7.43 25.31 -21.30
CA LEU A 340 7.82 24.01 -20.74
C LEU A 340 6.98 23.66 -19.52
N VAL A 341 6.86 24.62 -18.59
CA VAL A 341 6.07 24.41 -17.36
C VAL A 341 4.61 24.12 -17.69
N VAL A 342 4.00 24.89 -18.60
CA VAL A 342 2.61 24.65 -19.04
C VAL A 342 2.47 23.27 -19.69
N MET A 343 3.44 22.85 -20.51
CA MET A 343 3.43 21.52 -21.13
C MET A 343 3.49 20.40 -20.08
N GLN A 344 4.40 20.49 -19.11
CA GLN A 344 4.51 19.48 -18.05
C GLN A 344 3.24 19.43 -17.20
N LEU A 345 2.67 20.59 -16.87
CA LEU A 345 1.48 20.68 -16.05
C LEU A 345 0.24 20.13 -16.80
N LYS A 346 0.08 20.45 -18.09
CA LYS A 346 -0.96 19.86 -18.95
C LYS A 346 -0.82 18.34 -19.01
N ARG A 347 0.39 17.85 -19.24
CA ARG A 347 0.69 16.41 -19.31
C ARG A 347 0.37 15.71 -18.00
N PHE A 348 0.72 16.33 -16.88
CA PHE A 348 0.41 15.81 -15.56
C PHE A 348 -1.09 15.76 -15.29
N LEU A 349 -1.82 16.88 -15.48
CA LEU A 349 -3.25 16.96 -15.18
C LEU A 349 -4.16 16.19 -16.17
N ARG A 350 -3.67 15.84 -17.37
CA ARG A 350 -4.46 15.06 -18.34
C ARG A 350 -4.76 13.64 -17.86
N LYS A 351 -3.90 13.07 -17.01
CA LYS A 351 -4.08 11.72 -16.46
C LYS A 351 -4.96 11.77 -15.21
N LYS A 352 -6.13 11.13 -15.24
CA LYS A 352 -7.04 11.09 -14.07
C LYS A 352 -6.38 10.47 -12.82
N ALA A 353 -5.47 9.52 -13.01
CA ALA A 353 -4.68 8.92 -11.92
C ALA A 353 -3.85 9.96 -11.16
N ASN A 354 -3.33 10.98 -11.83
CA ASN A 354 -2.56 12.05 -11.20
C ASN A 354 -3.43 12.97 -10.34
N TYR A 355 -4.65 13.27 -10.81
CA TYR A 355 -5.63 13.99 -9.99
C TYR A 355 -6.00 13.20 -8.74
N ALA A 356 -6.24 11.89 -8.89
CA ALA A 356 -6.52 11.00 -7.76
C ALA A 356 -5.37 10.94 -6.74
N ARG A 357 -4.10 11.00 -7.20
CA ARG A 357 -2.93 11.09 -6.32
C ARG A 357 -2.89 12.41 -5.53
N ILE A 358 -3.24 13.54 -6.15
CA ILE A 358 -3.33 14.82 -5.43
C ILE A 358 -4.43 14.75 -4.36
N VAL A 359 -5.62 14.28 -4.75
CA VAL A 359 -6.74 14.09 -3.81
C VAL A 359 -6.36 13.11 -2.70
N TYR A 360 -5.59 12.07 -3.02
CA TYR A 360 -5.04 11.13 -2.04
C TYR A 360 -4.14 11.80 -1.02
N VAL A 361 -3.15 12.59 -1.47
CA VAL A 361 -2.24 13.30 -0.57
C VAL A 361 -3.01 14.28 0.30
N VAL A 362 -3.89 15.11 -0.28
CA VAL A 362 -4.68 16.09 0.49
C VAL A 362 -5.63 15.40 1.46
N GLY A 363 -6.31 14.32 1.04
CA GLY A 363 -7.25 13.59 1.87
C GLY A 363 -6.58 12.83 3.01
N LEU A 364 -5.47 12.13 2.73
CA LEU A 364 -4.69 11.42 3.74
C LEU A 364 -4.09 12.40 4.75
N VAL A 365 -3.43 13.45 4.28
CA VAL A 365 -2.80 14.43 5.18
C VAL A 365 -3.87 15.18 5.95
N GLY A 366 -4.94 15.63 5.31
CA GLY A 366 -6.06 16.31 5.99
C GLY A 366 -6.74 15.43 7.04
N PHE A 367 -6.87 14.13 6.79
CA PHE A 367 -7.36 13.20 7.79
C PHE A 367 -6.35 13.01 8.95
N MET A 368 -5.06 12.88 8.65
CA MET A 368 -4.01 12.86 9.69
C MET A 368 -3.98 14.16 10.49
N THR A 369 -4.26 15.30 9.85
CA THR A 369 -4.38 16.61 10.50
C THR A 369 -5.48 16.58 11.55
N TRP A 370 -6.67 16.14 11.16
CA TRP A 370 -7.81 16.00 12.06
C TRP A 370 -7.49 15.04 13.22
N PHE A 371 -6.89 13.90 12.91
CA PHE A 371 -6.51 12.89 13.90
C PHE A 371 -5.53 13.46 14.92
N ILE A 372 -4.44 14.06 14.45
CA ILE A 372 -3.40 14.61 15.31
C ILE A 372 -3.96 15.78 16.13
N SER A 373 -4.72 16.70 15.53
CA SER A 373 -5.29 17.84 16.26
C SER A 373 -6.24 17.42 17.39
N SER A 374 -6.94 16.29 17.23
CA SER A 374 -7.81 15.74 18.28
C SER A 374 -7.05 15.17 19.48
N MET A 375 -5.78 14.78 19.31
CA MET A 375 -4.92 14.23 20.36
C MET A 375 -4.08 15.30 21.07
N THR A 376 -3.93 16.47 20.48
CA THR A 376 -3.09 17.54 21.05
C THR A 376 -3.84 18.37 22.07
N VAL A 377 -3.63 18.09 23.35
CA VAL A 377 -4.20 18.88 24.45
C VAL A 377 -3.24 20.00 24.88
N ASP A 378 -1.94 19.75 24.78
CA ASP A 378 -0.90 20.61 25.30
C ASP A 378 -0.02 21.25 24.21
N THR A 379 0.74 22.25 24.64
CA THR A 379 1.63 23.02 23.78
C THR A 379 2.70 22.15 23.12
N PHE A 380 3.24 21.16 23.84
CA PHE A 380 4.20 20.21 23.31
C PHE A 380 3.59 19.33 22.21
N GLY A 381 2.38 18.80 22.45
CA GLY A 381 1.62 18.05 21.46
C GLY A 381 1.42 18.83 20.17
N ARG A 382 1.15 20.15 20.25
CA ARG A 382 0.98 21.01 19.06
C ARG A 382 2.27 21.14 18.24
N VAL A 383 3.43 21.31 18.87
CA VAL A 383 4.72 21.36 18.13
C VAL A 383 5.02 20.03 17.47
N PHE A 384 4.84 18.95 18.20
CA PHE A 384 5.05 17.61 17.66
C PHE A 384 4.12 17.32 16.48
N ALA A 385 2.86 17.73 16.60
CA ALA A 385 1.85 17.64 15.56
C ALA A 385 2.23 18.39 14.29
N THR A 386 2.59 19.67 14.39
CA THR A 386 2.98 20.48 13.23
C THR A 386 4.20 19.89 12.54
N THR A 387 5.20 19.47 13.30
CA THR A 387 6.43 18.87 12.77
C THR A 387 6.15 17.56 12.03
N ILE A 388 5.37 16.65 12.62
CA ILE A 388 4.98 15.39 11.97
C ILE A 388 4.18 15.66 10.70
N LEU A 389 3.26 16.63 10.73
CA LEU A 389 2.42 16.91 9.58
C LEU A 389 3.21 17.50 8.41
N ILE A 390 4.21 18.34 8.70
CA ILE A 390 5.16 18.86 7.70
C ILE A 390 5.98 17.69 7.14
N ALA A 391 6.56 16.86 8.01
CA ALA A 391 7.43 15.76 7.60
C ALA A 391 6.70 14.71 6.76
N ILE A 392 5.54 14.22 7.24
CA ILE A 392 4.75 13.20 6.56
C ILE A 392 4.02 13.80 5.36
N GLY A 393 3.32 14.91 5.55
CA GLY A 393 2.50 15.48 4.49
C GLY A 393 3.31 16.07 3.34
N GLY A 394 4.33 16.86 3.67
CA GLY A 394 5.25 17.40 2.67
C GLY A 394 6.14 16.30 2.07
N GLY A 395 6.52 15.29 2.86
CA GLY A 395 7.36 14.19 2.41
C GLY A 395 6.66 13.23 1.45
N VAL A 396 5.53 12.65 1.88
CA VAL A 396 4.76 11.67 1.10
C VAL A 396 4.26 12.29 -0.20
N GLY A 397 3.68 13.50 -0.12
CA GLY A 397 3.19 14.21 -1.30
C GLY A 397 4.28 14.45 -2.34
N SER A 398 5.45 14.91 -1.87
CA SER A 398 6.56 15.22 -2.76
C SER A 398 7.25 13.99 -3.34
N ILE A 399 7.38 12.90 -2.59
CA ILE A 399 7.89 11.63 -3.14
C ILE A 399 6.95 11.12 -4.23
N MET A 400 5.64 11.09 -3.95
CA MET A 400 4.63 10.59 -4.89
C MET A 400 4.61 11.40 -6.20
N LEU A 401 4.74 12.72 -6.12
CA LEU A 401 4.71 13.59 -7.30
C LEU A 401 6.08 13.72 -7.98
N GLY A 402 7.17 13.68 -7.22
CA GLY A 402 8.53 13.85 -7.71
C GLY A 402 9.01 12.71 -8.58
N HIS A 403 8.68 11.47 -8.21
CA HIS A 403 9.03 10.30 -9.03
C HIS A 403 8.21 10.18 -10.33
N LEU A 404 7.15 10.98 -10.51
CA LEU A 404 6.39 11.01 -11.77
C LEU A 404 7.07 11.85 -12.86
N GLY A 405 8.22 12.47 -12.56
CA GLY A 405 8.98 13.34 -13.47
C GLY A 405 9.27 12.74 -14.83
N PHE A 406 9.81 11.52 -14.84
CA PHE A 406 10.30 10.89 -16.05
C PHE A 406 9.42 9.74 -16.58
N VAL A 407 8.28 9.51 -15.94
CA VAL A 407 7.30 8.51 -16.40
C VAL A 407 6.82 8.89 -17.80
N ASP A 408 6.89 7.95 -18.73
CA ASP A 408 6.58 8.07 -20.16
C ASP A 408 7.37 9.16 -20.90
N SER A 409 8.52 9.61 -20.38
CA SER A 409 9.26 10.75 -20.92
C SER A 409 10.60 10.39 -21.55
N LYS A 410 10.82 9.11 -21.91
CA LYS A 410 12.09 8.63 -22.47
C LYS A 410 12.53 9.48 -23.67
N ASP A 411 11.66 9.62 -24.66
CA ASP A 411 11.94 10.39 -25.88
C ASP A 411 12.14 11.88 -25.59
N LEU A 412 11.42 12.39 -24.60
CA LEU A 412 11.51 13.78 -24.18
C LEU A 412 12.90 14.07 -23.59
N ILE A 413 13.45 13.18 -22.76
CA ILE A 413 14.82 13.33 -22.25
C ILE A 413 15.84 13.38 -23.40
N TRP A 414 15.67 12.54 -24.43
CA TRP A 414 16.54 12.53 -25.61
C TRP A 414 16.49 13.83 -26.40
N VAL A 415 15.29 14.38 -26.60
CA VAL A 415 15.10 15.66 -27.28
C VAL A 415 15.74 16.80 -26.47
N TYR A 416 15.55 16.83 -25.15
CA TYR A 416 16.09 17.90 -24.30
C TYR A 416 17.60 17.82 -24.10
N LYS A 417 18.20 16.62 -24.14
CA LYS A 417 19.66 16.46 -24.16
C LYS A 417 20.32 17.22 -25.31
N ARG A 418 19.67 17.26 -26.47
CA ARG A 418 20.15 17.96 -27.67
C ARG A 418 19.69 19.41 -27.75
N SER A 419 18.84 19.86 -26.81
CA SER A 419 18.35 21.24 -26.79
C SER A 419 19.40 22.22 -26.23
N PRO A 420 19.37 23.51 -26.63
CA PRO A 420 20.32 24.52 -26.13
C PRO A 420 20.31 24.69 -24.60
N ARG A 421 19.21 24.34 -23.93
CA ARG A 421 19.05 24.45 -22.47
C ARG A 421 19.38 23.14 -21.73
N GLY A 422 19.61 22.07 -22.47
CA GLY A 422 19.95 20.75 -21.96
C GLY A 422 18.92 20.18 -20.98
N ILE A 423 19.37 19.17 -20.23
CA ILE A 423 18.57 18.49 -19.19
C ILE A 423 18.20 19.42 -18.04
N LYS A 424 19.05 20.40 -17.73
CA LYS A 424 18.78 21.35 -16.64
C LYS A 424 17.44 22.04 -16.84
N GLY A 425 17.15 22.41 -18.08
CA GLY A 425 15.88 23.04 -18.39
C GLY A 425 14.67 22.13 -18.21
N LEU A 426 14.82 20.85 -18.53
CA LEU A 426 13.77 19.86 -18.29
C LEU A 426 13.49 19.71 -16.79
N VAL A 427 14.54 19.47 -16.00
CA VAL A 427 14.42 19.23 -14.54
C VAL A 427 13.84 20.45 -13.82
N TYR A 428 14.34 21.65 -14.09
CA TYR A 428 13.80 22.86 -13.46
C TYR A 428 12.36 23.16 -13.89
N SER A 429 12.00 22.89 -15.14
CA SER A 429 10.61 23.06 -15.58
C SER A 429 9.65 22.12 -14.83
N TYR A 430 10.10 20.90 -14.51
CA TYR A 430 9.31 19.96 -13.73
C TYR A 430 9.21 20.39 -12.26
N LEU A 431 10.33 20.76 -11.64
CA LEU A 431 10.34 21.26 -10.26
C LEU A 431 9.43 22.48 -10.09
N PHE A 432 9.40 23.39 -11.08
CA PHE A 432 8.50 24.55 -11.04
C PHE A 432 7.03 24.18 -11.28
N ALA A 433 6.75 23.25 -12.21
CA ALA A 433 5.40 22.74 -12.40
C ALA A 433 4.85 22.06 -11.14
N MET A 434 5.68 21.27 -10.47
CA MET A 434 5.33 20.63 -9.19
C MET A 434 5.23 21.65 -8.05
N PHE A 435 6.05 22.69 -8.03
CA PHE A 435 5.93 23.78 -7.05
C PHE A 435 4.54 24.46 -7.14
N ILE A 436 4.04 24.71 -8.34
CA ILE A 436 2.67 25.25 -8.54
C ILE A 436 1.62 24.31 -7.95
N LEU A 437 1.74 23.00 -8.18
CA LEU A 437 0.82 22.01 -7.60
C LEU A 437 0.94 21.95 -6.07
N ASN A 438 2.16 22.01 -5.54
CA ASN A 438 2.43 22.04 -4.12
C ASN A 438 1.84 23.28 -3.43
N ILE A 439 1.75 24.44 -4.09
CA ILE A 439 1.04 25.61 -3.56
C ILE A 439 -0.43 25.26 -3.27
N PHE A 440 -1.13 24.60 -4.22
CA PHE A 440 -2.52 24.21 -4.02
C PHE A 440 -2.69 23.15 -2.93
N ILE A 441 -1.78 22.18 -2.88
CA ILE A 441 -1.77 21.12 -1.85
C ILE A 441 -1.52 21.73 -0.47
N ALA A 442 -0.48 22.54 -0.33
CA ALA A 442 -0.13 23.23 0.91
C ALA A 442 -1.28 24.12 1.38
N ALA A 443 -1.87 24.93 0.49
CA ALA A 443 -3.00 25.79 0.84
C ALA A 443 -4.19 24.98 1.34
N SER A 444 -4.52 23.87 0.67
CA SER A 444 -5.62 23.00 1.08
C SER A 444 -5.38 22.40 2.47
N ILE A 445 -4.16 21.90 2.73
CA ILE A 445 -3.79 21.29 4.00
C ILE A 445 -3.75 22.34 5.12
N SER A 446 -3.21 23.54 4.87
CA SER A 446 -3.18 24.63 5.85
C SER A 446 -4.59 25.10 6.22
N ILE A 447 -5.52 25.17 5.26
CA ILE A 447 -6.93 25.48 5.53
C ILE A 447 -7.54 24.40 6.41
N ILE A 448 -7.36 23.12 6.07
CA ILE A 448 -7.87 21.99 6.85
C ILE A 448 -7.30 22.02 8.29
N PHE A 449 -6.01 22.31 8.43
CA PHE A 449 -5.37 22.37 9.73
C PHE A 449 -5.83 23.55 10.57
N ASN A 450 -6.03 24.72 9.96
CA ASN A 450 -6.64 25.85 10.65
C ASN A 450 -8.04 25.50 11.19
N ILE A 451 -8.87 24.84 10.37
CA ILE A 451 -10.23 24.43 10.78
C ILE A 451 -10.20 23.50 11.99
N PHE A 452 -9.32 22.48 12.00
CA PHE A 452 -9.33 21.46 13.05
C PHE A 452 -8.49 21.79 14.28
N ALA A 453 -7.39 22.53 14.12
CA ALA A 453 -6.50 22.90 15.23
C ALA A 453 -6.75 24.32 15.77
N HIS A 454 -7.73 25.04 15.21
CA HIS A 454 -8.10 26.41 15.59
C HIS A 454 -6.89 27.35 15.66
N LEU A 455 -6.10 27.37 14.58
CA LEU A 455 -4.88 28.17 14.53
C LEU A 455 -5.17 29.63 14.21
N ASP A 456 -4.36 30.53 14.77
CA ASP A 456 -4.36 31.91 14.32
C ASP A 456 -3.95 32.02 12.84
N ILE A 457 -4.42 33.07 12.17
CA ILE A 457 -4.10 33.34 10.76
C ILE A 457 -2.58 33.38 10.56
N PHE A 458 -1.84 34.00 11.48
CA PHE A 458 -0.39 34.10 11.39
C PHE A 458 0.28 32.72 11.46
N SER A 459 -0.10 31.88 12.43
CA SER A 459 0.39 30.50 12.56
C SER A 459 0.04 29.65 11.34
N THR A 460 -1.12 29.87 10.75
CA THR A 460 -1.54 29.20 9.50
C THR A 460 -0.65 29.60 8.32
N VAL A 461 -0.28 30.87 8.20
CA VAL A 461 0.63 31.35 7.14
C VAL A 461 2.05 30.80 7.34
N ILE A 462 2.57 30.78 8.58
CA ILE A 462 3.87 30.16 8.87
C ILE A 462 3.85 28.69 8.47
N PHE A 463 2.85 27.94 8.94
CA PHE A 463 2.69 26.54 8.61
C PHE A 463 2.60 26.31 7.10
N PHE A 464 1.85 27.14 6.36
CA PHE A 464 1.79 27.09 4.90
C PHE A 464 3.17 27.25 4.25
N ILE A 465 3.95 28.25 4.69
CA ILE A 465 5.28 28.53 4.15
C ILE A 465 6.24 27.37 4.46
N GLU A 466 6.26 26.90 5.71
CA GLU A 466 7.12 25.79 6.14
C GLU A 466 6.78 24.51 5.38
N PHE A 467 5.50 24.15 5.31
CA PHE A 467 5.04 22.98 4.56
C PHE A 467 5.44 23.06 3.08
N LEU A 468 5.26 24.23 2.46
CA LEU A 468 5.60 24.44 1.04
C LEU A 468 7.10 24.33 0.79
N ILE A 469 7.93 24.96 1.63
CA ILE A 469 9.40 24.89 1.52
C ILE A 469 9.85 23.44 1.71
N PHE A 470 9.32 22.76 2.73
CA PHE A 470 9.72 21.39 3.05
C PHE A 470 9.34 20.44 1.91
N SER A 471 8.10 20.53 1.45
CA SER A 471 7.61 19.79 0.29
C SER A 471 8.51 20.03 -0.94
N GLN A 472 8.95 21.26 -1.20
CA GLN A 472 9.83 21.54 -2.33
C GLN A 472 11.25 20.97 -2.17
N ILE A 473 11.80 20.95 -0.95
CA ILE A 473 13.11 20.33 -0.71
C ILE A 473 13.03 18.82 -0.94
N VAL A 474 12.02 18.14 -0.40
CA VAL A 474 11.83 16.70 -0.63
C VAL A 474 11.53 16.40 -2.11
N MET A 475 10.85 17.31 -2.83
CA MET A 475 10.65 17.22 -4.27
C MET A 475 11.98 17.20 -5.03
N CYS A 476 12.93 18.06 -4.63
CA CYS A 476 14.30 18.05 -5.17
C CYS A 476 15.02 16.73 -4.87
N GLN A 477 14.82 16.15 -3.68
CA GLN A 477 15.36 14.84 -3.33
C GLN A 477 14.85 13.74 -4.26
N ALA A 478 13.52 13.62 -4.37
CA ALA A 478 12.86 12.59 -5.18
C ALA A 478 13.27 12.73 -6.65
N MET A 479 13.25 13.96 -7.19
CA MET A 479 13.69 14.25 -8.55
C MET A 479 15.19 13.96 -8.76
N GLY A 480 16.03 14.23 -7.76
CA GLY A 480 17.46 13.94 -7.80
C GLY A 480 17.73 12.45 -7.92
N ILE A 481 17.07 11.63 -7.11
CA ILE A 481 17.14 10.17 -7.17
C ILE A 481 16.63 9.67 -8.53
N GLU A 482 15.53 10.24 -9.02
CA GLU A 482 14.97 9.93 -10.33
C GLU A 482 15.92 10.28 -11.48
N CYS A 483 16.73 11.33 -11.33
CA CYS A 483 17.80 11.63 -12.30
C CYS A 483 18.98 10.64 -12.22
N ILE A 484 19.23 10.02 -11.06
CA ILE A 484 20.30 9.02 -10.89
C ILE A 484 19.93 7.70 -11.56
N SER A 485 18.65 7.33 -11.47
CA SER A 485 18.11 6.06 -11.98
C SER A 485 16.72 6.30 -12.58
N PRO A 486 16.61 6.83 -13.81
CA PRO A 486 15.33 7.21 -14.38
C PRO A 486 14.41 5.99 -14.55
N ALA A 487 13.16 6.13 -14.10
CA ALA A 487 12.09 5.18 -14.34
C ALA A 487 11.17 5.71 -15.45
N TYR A 488 11.10 4.97 -16.56
CA TYR A 488 10.29 5.38 -17.70
C TYR A 488 8.85 4.90 -17.64
N GLY A 489 8.53 3.98 -16.73
CA GLY A 489 7.18 3.51 -16.48
C GLY A 489 6.83 3.51 -14.99
N GLU A 490 5.55 3.63 -14.67
CA GLU A 490 5.05 3.62 -13.27
C GLU A 490 5.41 2.33 -12.49
N LYS A 491 5.81 1.27 -13.20
CA LYS A 491 6.11 -0.06 -12.65
C LYS A 491 7.56 -0.48 -12.78
N ASP A 492 8.40 0.37 -13.35
CA ASP A 492 9.83 0.10 -13.48
C ASP A 492 10.39 -0.30 -12.09
N SER A 493 11.28 -1.29 -12.03
CA SER A 493 11.95 -1.63 -10.78
C SER A 493 12.66 -0.42 -10.19
N ASN A 494 13.18 0.47 -11.05
CA ASN A 494 13.80 1.71 -10.65
C ASN A 494 12.84 2.61 -9.89
N MET A 495 11.57 2.69 -10.28
CA MET A 495 10.55 3.48 -9.58
C MET A 495 10.41 3.05 -8.11
N LYS A 496 10.34 1.74 -7.87
CA LYS A 496 10.20 1.19 -6.52
C LYS A 496 11.45 1.43 -5.68
N THR A 497 12.63 1.16 -6.26
CA THR A 497 13.91 1.38 -5.61
C THR A 497 14.11 2.86 -5.26
N ASN A 498 13.79 3.76 -6.20
CA ASN A 498 13.89 5.20 -6.01
C ASN A 498 12.95 5.67 -4.89
N ALA A 499 11.68 5.24 -4.91
CA ALA A 499 10.72 5.57 -3.85
C ALA A 499 11.17 5.04 -2.48
N MET A 500 11.71 3.80 -2.42
CA MET A 500 12.26 3.23 -1.17
C MET A 500 13.46 4.03 -0.66
N ILE A 501 14.41 4.39 -1.53
CA ILE A 501 15.56 5.23 -1.14
C ILE A 501 15.07 6.58 -0.63
N SER A 502 14.12 7.21 -1.32
CA SER A 502 13.54 8.48 -0.87
C SER A 502 12.90 8.35 0.51
N MET A 503 12.14 7.28 0.76
CA MET A 503 11.53 7.03 2.07
C MET A 503 12.56 6.78 3.17
N VAL A 504 13.60 6.00 2.91
CA VAL A 504 14.69 5.74 3.88
C VAL A 504 15.40 7.03 4.26
N LEU A 505 15.66 7.91 3.30
CA LEU A 505 16.30 9.21 3.57
C LEU A 505 15.41 10.15 4.40
N LEU A 506 14.09 9.99 4.36
CA LEU A 506 13.15 10.72 5.22
C LEU A 506 13.00 10.11 6.62
N GLN A 507 13.36 8.84 6.85
CA GLN A 507 13.16 8.19 8.17
C GLN A 507 13.81 8.93 9.35
N PRO A 508 15.05 9.45 9.23
CA PRO A 508 15.67 10.23 10.32
C PRO A 508 14.82 11.42 10.77
N LEU A 509 13.95 11.96 9.92
CA LEU A 509 13.09 13.09 10.23
C LEU A 509 11.97 12.78 11.22
N LEU A 510 11.65 11.51 11.42
CA LEU A 510 10.72 11.11 12.47
C LEU A 510 11.42 11.06 13.84
N PHE A 511 12.72 10.78 13.87
CA PHE A 511 13.49 10.61 15.10
C PHE A 511 14.17 11.91 15.55
N ILE A 512 14.68 12.71 14.62
CA ILE A 512 15.36 13.98 14.91
C ILE A 512 14.51 14.92 15.78
N PRO A 513 13.19 15.12 15.51
CA PRO A 513 12.36 15.98 16.35
C PRO A 513 12.22 15.42 17.77
N ILE A 514 12.04 14.10 17.91
CA ILE A 514 11.91 13.44 19.21
C ILE A 514 13.20 13.62 20.01
N MET A 515 14.35 13.37 19.38
CA MET A 515 15.66 13.57 20.01
C MET A 515 15.88 15.04 20.38
N ALA A 516 15.62 15.97 19.46
CA ALA A 516 15.74 17.40 19.72
C ALA A 516 14.83 17.83 20.88
N LEU A 517 13.59 17.32 20.95
CA LEU A 517 12.65 17.62 22.02
C LEU A 517 13.11 17.12 23.39
N ILE A 518 13.80 15.99 23.45
CA ILE A 518 14.32 15.39 24.69
C ILE A 518 15.57 16.14 25.19
N PHE A 519 16.47 16.51 24.27
CA PHE A 519 17.79 17.03 24.64
C PHE A 519 17.90 18.56 24.62
N ILE A 520 16.95 19.26 24.00
CA ILE A 520 16.98 20.73 23.87
C ILE A 520 15.84 21.33 24.70
N ASP A 521 16.21 21.83 25.88
CA ASP A 521 15.29 22.56 26.75
C ASP A 521 15.34 24.06 26.40
N ILE A 522 14.24 24.56 25.83
CA ILE A 522 14.06 25.96 25.42
C ILE A 522 12.72 26.42 25.97
N ASP A 523 12.74 27.46 26.80
CA ASP A 523 11.54 28.02 27.44
C ASP A 523 10.55 28.63 26.45
N SER A 524 11.04 29.20 25.35
CA SER A 524 10.19 29.81 24.32
C SER A 524 9.70 28.78 23.31
N LEU A 525 8.37 28.60 23.26
CA LEU A 525 7.70 27.72 22.31
C LEU A 525 8.08 28.02 20.85
N VAL A 526 8.03 29.30 20.47
CA VAL A 526 8.28 29.73 19.09
C VAL A 526 9.73 29.42 18.71
N LEU A 527 10.66 29.66 19.63
CA LEU A 527 12.07 29.34 19.41
C LEU A 527 12.28 27.82 19.34
N LYS A 528 11.60 27.04 20.18
CA LYS A 528 11.66 25.58 20.16
C LYS A 528 11.17 25.01 18.81
N VAL A 529 10.03 25.49 18.30
CA VAL A 529 9.51 25.13 16.97
C VAL A 529 10.53 25.48 15.88
N LEU A 530 11.04 26.71 15.87
CA LEU A 530 12.00 27.18 14.87
C LEU A 530 13.30 26.39 14.88
N VAL A 531 13.83 26.02 16.06
CA VAL A 531 15.04 25.21 16.18
C VAL A 531 14.81 23.80 15.64
N ILE A 532 13.71 23.15 16.03
CA ILE A 532 13.38 21.79 15.58
C ILE A 532 13.16 21.76 14.06
N HIS A 533 12.33 22.66 13.56
CA HIS A 533 12.10 22.80 12.12
C HIS A 533 13.41 23.13 11.40
N GLY A 534 14.21 24.06 11.90
CA GLY A 534 15.49 24.45 11.33
C GLY A 534 16.45 23.27 11.15
N ILE A 535 16.57 22.38 12.15
CA ILE A 535 17.39 21.16 12.05
C ILE A 535 16.85 20.22 10.95
N ILE A 536 15.53 20.03 10.90
CA ILE A 536 14.87 19.19 9.88
C ILE A 536 15.10 19.75 8.47
N PHE A 537 14.93 21.06 8.29
CA PHE A 537 15.17 21.75 7.03
C PHE A 537 16.63 21.63 6.61
N LEU A 538 17.57 21.84 7.52
CA LEU A 538 19.00 21.75 7.25
C LEU A 538 19.40 20.34 6.79
N TYR A 539 18.94 19.30 7.50
CA TYR A 539 19.19 17.92 7.12
C TYR A 539 18.64 17.61 5.71
N ASN A 540 17.40 17.99 5.42
CA ASN A 540 16.81 17.74 4.10
C ASN A 540 17.51 18.53 3.00
N PHE A 541 17.89 19.77 3.28
CA PHE A 541 18.61 20.60 2.31
C PHE A 541 19.98 20.00 1.99
N ALA A 542 20.71 19.55 3.02
CA ALA A 542 22.01 18.91 2.92
C ALA A 542 21.98 17.58 2.15
N THR A 543 20.88 16.85 2.18
CA THR A 543 20.71 15.60 1.42
C THR A 543 20.16 15.84 0.01
N SER A 544 19.14 16.68 -0.12
CA SER A 544 18.37 16.88 -1.36
C SER A 544 19.14 17.59 -2.47
N ILE A 545 19.88 18.65 -2.13
CA ILE A 545 20.58 19.46 -3.15
C ILE A 545 21.75 18.70 -3.77
N PRO A 546 22.65 18.06 -3.00
CA PRO A 546 23.70 17.24 -3.59
C PRO A 546 23.15 16.11 -4.45
N LEU A 547 22.07 15.45 -4.01
CA LEU A 547 21.38 14.42 -4.81
C LEU A 547 20.84 14.97 -6.13
N LEU A 548 20.20 16.15 -6.12
CA LEU A 548 19.71 16.79 -7.34
C LEU A 548 20.85 17.16 -8.30
N ILE A 549 21.90 17.80 -7.79
CA ILE A 549 23.06 18.21 -8.61
C ILE A 549 23.78 16.99 -9.19
N TYR A 550 24.03 15.97 -8.38
CA TYR A 550 24.68 14.73 -8.80
C TYR A 550 23.80 13.97 -9.80
N GLY A 551 22.51 13.83 -9.51
CA GLY A 551 21.54 13.20 -10.39
C GLY A 551 21.47 13.87 -11.75
N MET A 552 21.39 15.20 -11.81
CA MET A 552 21.40 15.95 -13.07
C MET A 552 22.69 15.72 -13.88
N LYS A 553 23.85 15.67 -13.20
CA LYS A 553 25.13 15.36 -13.86
C LYS A 553 25.14 13.94 -14.42
N LYS A 554 24.62 12.96 -13.68
CA LYS A 554 24.54 11.56 -14.11
C LYS A 554 23.58 11.39 -15.27
N LEU A 555 22.38 11.99 -15.21
CA LEU A 555 21.40 11.94 -16.29
C LEU A 555 21.95 12.47 -17.62
N ASN A 556 22.85 13.46 -17.58
CA ASN A 556 23.54 13.98 -18.75
C ASN A 556 24.57 13.02 -19.37
N LYS A 557 25.05 12.05 -18.59
CA LYS A 557 26.02 11.03 -19.02
C LYS A 557 25.38 9.71 -19.43
N ILE A 558 24.10 9.47 -19.11
CA ILE A 558 23.41 8.23 -19.47
C ILE A 558 23.20 8.19 -21.00
N GLU A 559 23.65 7.11 -21.65
CA GLU A 559 23.40 6.78 -23.06
C GLU A 559 22.21 5.83 -23.24
#